data_AF-A0A523SY44-F1
#
_entry.id   AF-A0A523SY44-F1
#
_cell.length_a   1.000
_cell.length_b   1.000
_cell.length_c   1.000
_cell.angle_alpha   90.00
_cell.angle_beta   90.00
_cell.angle_gamma   90.00
#
_symmetry.space_group_name_H-M   'P 1'
#
loop_
_entity.id
_entity.type
_entity.pdbx_description
1 polymer ?
#
loop_
_entity_poly.entity_id
_entity_poly.type
_entity_poly.pdbx_seq_one_letter_code
_entity_poly.pdbx_strand_id
1 'polypeptide(L)'
;MQTGRESKLVAVLKDGEPQGKVDLSECPPGEEFIYLGRCRFPYLWQGEERVEYEEQEGFHTVNGKVYGVDLDKVDIESITDPDDILGVDLSGKHLQYLSNFPGLLALAAHDVEENQMSHLAEASQLRSLDLGLNQGITDAGLTHVAGLSDLRWINLLKTPITDAGLAHLAGLVKLSILWVSNTQITGAGLKYLAGLSGLEQLGLAGTDISDSDLALLASLTNLKYLDIRSTKITDAGVERLQQALPGCDISV
;
A
#
# COMPACT_ATOMS: atom_id res chain seq x y z
N MET A 1 8.07 -20.89 21.10
CA MET A 1 7.70 -19.52 21.49
C MET A 1 7.31 -18.80 20.20
N GLN A 2 6.02 -18.75 19.91
CA GLN A 2 5.44 -18.00 18.79
C GLN A 2 5.20 -16.58 19.28
N THR A 3 5.98 -15.63 18.79
CA THR A 3 5.74 -14.20 18.97
C THR A 3 5.93 -13.54 17.62
N GLY A 4 4.80 -13.25 16.97
CA GLY A 4 4.73 -12.66 15.65
C GLY A 4 3.27 -12.65 15.24
N ARG A 5 2.45 -11.85 15.94
CA ARG A 5 1.15 -11.46 15.41
C ARG A 5 1.44 -10.54 14.24
N GLU A 6 1.58 -11.13 13.05
CA GLU A 6 1.60 -10.41 11.79
C GLU A 6 0.41 -9.44 11.78
N SER A 7 0.71 -8.15 11.77
CA SER A 7 -0.26 -7.09 11.75
C SER A 7 -1.07 -7.15 10.45
N LYS A 8 -2.28 -7.69 10.56
CA LYS A 8 -3.37 -7.70 9.56
C LYS A 8 -2.96 -8.02 8.11
N LEU A 9 -2.90 -9.35 7.89
CA LEU A 9 -3.27 -10.09 6.67
C LEU A 9 -2.47 -9.84 5.39
N VAL A 10 -1.19 -10.19 5.47
CA VAL A 10 -0.50 -10.76 4.31
C VAL A 10 -0.66 -12.27 4.42
N ALA A 11 -1.65 -12.86 3.73
CA ALA A 11 -1.69 -14.31 3.59
C ALA A 11 -0.69 -14.70 2.49
N VAL A 12 0.58 -14.81 2.88
CA VAL A 12 1.68 -15.08 1.96
C VAL A 12 1.54 -16.51 1.44
N LEU A 13 1.42 -16.67 0.10
CA LEU A 13 1.79 -17.93 -0.53
C LEU A 13 3.18 -18.30 -0.02
N LYS A 14 3.35 -19.50 0.56
CA LYS A 14 4.62 -19.94 1.16
C LYS A 14 5.81 -19.41 0.37
N ASP A 15 6.75 -18.78 1.08
CA ASP A 15 7.87 -18.02 0.52
C ASP A 15 8.34 -18.52 -0.86
N GLY A 16 8.12 -17.70 -1.88
CA GLY A 16 8.65 -17.92 -3.23
C GLY A 16 7.67 -18.52 -4.24
N GLU A 17 6.48 -18.98 -3.85
CA GLU A 17 5.52 -19.53 -4.81
C GLU A 17 4.66 -18.43 -5.46
N PRO A 18 4.65 -18.32 -6.80
CA PRO A 18 3.87 -17.30 -7.52
C PRO A 18 2.39 -17.64 -7.60
N GLN A 19 1.97 -18.83 -7.14
CA GLN A 19 0.63 -19.39 -7.21
C GLN A 19 0.45 -20.40 -6.06
N GLY A 20 -0.79 -20.75 -5.71
CA GLY A 20 -1.06 -21.85 -4.79
C GLY A 20 -2.25 -21.64 -3.87
N LYS A 21 -2.37 -22.55 -2.90
CA LYS A 21 -3.47 -22.56 -1.92
C LYS A 21 -3.10 -21.76 -0.70
N VAL A 22 -3.97 -20.84 -0.35
CA VAL A 22 -3.83 -19.96 0.82
C VAL A 22 -4.88 -20.36 1.84
N ASP A 23 -4.44 -20.62 3.07
CA ASP A 23 -5.32 -20.88 4.21
C ASP A 23 -5.70 -19.55 4.86
N LEU A 24 -6.99 -19.27 4.88
CA LEU A 24 -7.59 -18.04 5.38
C LEU A 24 -8.43 -18.29 6.64
N SER A 25 -8.35 -19.48 7.24
CA SER A 25 -9.17 -19.85 8.40
C SER A 25 -8.89 -19.01 9.66
N GLU A 26 -7.73 -18.36 9.73
CA GLU A 26 -7.36 -17.46 10.82
C GLU A 26 -7.64 -15.97 10.50
N CYS A 27 -8.19 -15.66 9.32
CA CYS A 27 -8.56 -14.30 8.94
C CYS A 27 -9.76 -13.82 9.77
N PRO A 28 -9.68 -12.68 10.49
CA PRO A 28 -10.83 -12.13 11.18
C PRO A 28 -11.93 -11.69 10.19
N PRO A 29 -13.21 -11.94 10.50
CA PRO A 29 -14.35 -11.58 9.64
C PRO A 29 -14.41 -10.08 9.31
N GLY A 30 -14.53 -9.70 8.02
CA GLY A 30 -14.68 -8.30 7.56
C GLY A 30 -14.36 -8.10 6.07
N GLU A 31 -14.58 -6.88 5.53
CA GLU A 31 -14.09 -6.47 4.20
C GLU A 31 -12.56 -6.26 4.24
N GLU A 32 -11.83 -7.35 4.41
CA GLU A 32 -10.37 -7.33 4.46
C GLU A 32 -9.78 -7.70 3.10
N PHE A 33 -8.74 -6.95 2.75
CA PHE A 33 -7.96 -7.13 1.55
C PHE A 33 -6.80 -8.06 1.88
N ILE A 34 -6.68 -9.15 1.14
CA ILE A 34 -5.66 -10.16 1.38
C ILE A 34 -4.67 -10.13 0.22
N TYR A 35 -3.40 -9.91 0.52
CA TYR A 35 -2.33 -10.00 -0.46
C TYR A 35 -2.03 -11.47 -0.74
N LEU A 36 -2.41 -11.95 -1.94
CA LEU A 36 -2.14 -13.32 -2.38
C LEU A 36 -0.80 -13.36 -3.13
N GLY A 37 0.29 -13.60 -2.40
CA GLY A 37 1.63 -13.75 -2.99
C GLY A 37 2.25 -12.45 -3.52
N ARG A 38 2.83 -12.49 -4.74
CA ARG A 38 3.43 -11.31 -5.41
C ARG A 38 2.41 -10.38 -6.06
N CYS A 39 1.10 -10.66 -5.95
CA CYS A 39 0.08 -9.72 -6.37
C CYS A 39 0.29 -8.39 -5.63
N ARG A 40 0.57 -7.34 -6.39
CA ARG A 40 0.62 -5.97 -5.87
C ARG A 40 -0.78 -5.39 -5.57
N PHE A 41 -1.83 -6.18 -5.83
CA PHE A 41 -3.21 -5.82 -5.55
C PHE A 41 -3.88 -6.87 -4.65
N PRO A 42 -4.64 -6.43 -3.63
CA PRO A 42 -5.29 -7.37 -2.72
C PRO A 42 -6.57 -8.02 -3.29
N TYR A 43 -6.83 -9.25 -2.84
CA TYR A 43 -8.09 -9.96 -3.01
C TYR A 43 -9.11 -9.53 -1.95
N LEU A 44 -10.35 -9.23 -2.36
CA LEU A 44 -11.44 -8.96 -1.43
C LEU A 44 -12.00 -10.29 -0.93
N TRP A 45 -11.64 -10.65 0.30
CA TRP A 45 -12.08 -11.88 0.93
C TRP A 45 -13.60 -11.90 1.15
N GLN A 46 -14.27 -12.99 0.78
CA GLN A 46 -15.73 -13.15 0.89
C GLN A 46 -16.12 -14.14 2.00
N GLY A 47 -15.20 -14.46 2.91
CA GLY A 47 -15.45 -15.40 4.01
C GLY A 47 -15.04 -16.85 3.70
N GLU A 48 -14.34 -17.10 2.60
CA GLU A 48 -13.82 -18.42 2.27
C GLU A 48 -12.68 -18.83 3.21
N GLU A 49 -12.73 -20.03 3.80
CA GLU A 49 -11.63 -20.53 4.64
C GLU A 49 -10.35 -20.80 3.85
N ARG A 50 -10.46 -21.01 2.54
CA ARG A 50 -9.34 -21.28 1.63
C ARG A 50 -9.60 -20.72 0.26
N VAL A 51 -8.53 -20.25 -0.37
CA VAL A 51 -8.54 -19.84 -1.78
C VAL A 51 -7.38 -20.44 -2.54
N GLU A 52 -7.59 -20.68 -3.83
CA GLU A 52 -6.55 -21.06 -4.78
C GLU A 52 -6.29 -19.88 -5.70
N TYR A 53 -5.06 -19.38 -5.67
CA TYR A 53 -4.62 -18.26 -6.48
C TYR A 53 -3.70 -18.74 -7.60
N GLU A 54 -3.96 -18.27 -8.81
CA GLU A 54 -3.17 -18.60 -9.99
C GLU A 54 -2.94 -17.35 -10.86
N GLU A 55 -1.78 -17.26 -11.51
CA GLU A 55 -1.45 -16.23 -12.50
C GLU A 55 -1.08 -16.88 -13.83
N GLN A 56 -1.93 -16.73 -14.84
CA GLN A 56 -1.68 -17.31 -16.16
C GLN A 56 -1.69 -16.20 -17.21
N GLU A 57 -0.55 -16.00 -17.87
CA GLU A 57 -0.39 -15.02 -18.96
C GLU A 57 -0.84 -13.60 -18.57
N GLY A 58 -0.58 -13.19 -17.32
CA GLY A 58 -1.00 -11.89 -16.78
C GLY A 58 -2.44 -11.82 -16.28
N PHE A 59 -3.24 -12.89 -16.40
CA PHE A 59 -4.53 -12.99 -15.72
C PHE A 59 -4.35 -13.58 -14.33
N HIS A 60 -4.88 -12.89 -13.33
CA HIS A 60 -4.82 -13.28 -11.94
C HIS A 60 -6.19 -13.80 -11.50
N THR A 61 -6.23 -15.06 -11.09
CA THR A 61 -7.47 -15.74 -10.72
C THR A 61 -7.46 -16.13 -9.25
N VAL A 62 -8.66 -16.12 -8.66
CA VAL A 62 -8.93 -16.67 -7.34
C VAL A 62 -10.09 -17.64 -7.47
N ASN A 63 -9.87 -18.90 -7.08
CA ASN A 63 -10.82 -20.00 -7.26
C ASN A 63 -11.33 -20.12 -8.71
N GLY A 64 -10.43 -19.90 -9.68
CA GLY A 64 -10.72 -19.98 -11.11
C GLY A 64 -11.47 -18.79 -11.72
N LYS A 65 -11.84 -17.77 -10.93
CA LYS A 65 -12.41 -16.51 -11.44
C LYS A 65 -11.31 -15.44 -11.56
N VAL A 66 -11.28 -14.74 -12.69
CA VAL A 66 -10.35 -13.61 -12.91
C VAL A 66 -10.78 -12.43 -12.04
N TYR A 67 -9.81 -11.87 -11.30
CA TYR A 67 -10.00 -10.68 -10.47
C TYR A 67 -8.95 -9.60 -10.74
N GLY A 68 -7.87 -9.94 -11.44
CA GLY A 68 -6.88 -8.94 -11.80
C GLY A 68 -6.14 -9.25 -13.07
N VAL A 69 -5.50 -8.22 -13.61
CA VAL A 69 -4.77 -8.28 -14.88
C VAL A 69 -3.47 -7.50 -14.80
N ASP A 70 -2.44 -8.02 -15.47
CA ASP A 70 -1.18 -7.34 -15.76
C ASP A 70 -1.25 -6.83 -17.21
N LEU A 71 -1.46 -5.53 -17.39
CA LEU A 71 -1.63 -4.93 -18.72
C LEU A 71 -0.34 -4.86 -19.53
N ASP A 72 0.82 -5.17 -18.94
CA ASP A 72 2.04 -5.35 -19.73
C ASP A 72 2.14 -6.74 -20.38
N LYS A 73 1.27 -7.68 -19.98
CA LYS A 73 1.17 -9.03 -20.54
C LYS A 73 -0.14 -9.29 -21.28
N VAL A 74 -1.22 -8.64 -20.86
CA VAL A 74 -2.57 -8.84 -21.38
C VAL A 74 -2.93 -7.76 -22.38
N ASP A 75 -3.43 -8.17 -23.55
CA ASP A 75 -4.08 -7.24 -24.48
C ASP A 75 -5.43 -6.83 -23.89
N ILE A 76 -5.66 -5.53 -23.73
CA ILE A 76 -6.89 -4.99 -23.14
C ILE A 76 -8.15 -5.44 -23.89
N GLU A 77 -8.05 -5.66 -25.21
CA GLU A 77 -9.17 -6.14 -26.02
C GLU A 77 -9.55 -7.61 -25.73
N SER A 78 -8.66 -8.37 -25.07
CA SER A 78 -8.89 -9.77 -24.70
C SER A 78 -9.66 -9.94 -23.37
N ILE A 79 -9.85 -8.85 -22.62
CA ILE A 79 -10.55 -8.87 -21.33
C ILE A 79 -12.06 -8.90 -21.56
N THR A 80 -12.70 -10.03 -21.26
CA THR A 80 -14.14 -10.23 -21.53
C THR A 80 -15.06 -9.66 -20.47
N ASP A 81 -14.60 -9.57 -19.21
CA ASP A 81 -15.41 -9.18 -18.05
C ASP A 81 -14.70 -8.08 -17.23
N PRO A 82 -14.52 -6.87 -17.79
CA PRO A 82 -13.80 -5.78 -17.13
C PRO A 82 -14.40 -5.32 -15.80
N ASP A 83 -15.71 -5.50 -15.60
CA ASP A 83 -16.41 -5.16 -14.36
C ASP A 83 -15.99 -6.05 -13.17
N ASP A 84 -15.51 -7.27 -13.46
CA ASP A 84 -15.04 -8.23 -12.46
C ASP A 84 -13.57 -7.98 -12.06
N ILE A 85 -12.86 -7.10 -12.78
CA ILE A 85 -11.47 -6.76 -12.50
C ILE A 85 -11.40 -5.76 -11.34
N LEU A 86 -10.84 -6.24 -10.22
CA LEU A 86 -10.67 -5.47 -8.99
C LEU A 86 -9.22 -5.00 -8.80
N GLY A 87 -8.26 -5.60 -9.52
CA GLY A 87 -6.83 -5.31 -9.39
C GLY A 87 -6.13 -5.21 -10.74
N VAL A 88 -5.28 -4.19 -10.92
CA VAL A 88 -4.48 -4.03 -12.14
C VAL A 88 -3.02 -3.77 -11.78
N ASP A 89 -2.10 -4.50 -12.42
CA ASP A 89 -0.69 -4.12 -12.54
C ASP A 89 -0.45 -3.57 -13.95
N LEU A 90 0.27 -2.45 -14.06
CA LEU A 90 0.54 -1.81 -15.33
C LEU A 90 1.80 -0.95 -15.30
N SER A 91 2.34 -0.67 -16.48
CA SER A 91 3.29 0.42 -16.69
C SER A 91 2.57 1.75 -16.95
N GLY A 92 3.24 2.88 -16.71
CA GLY A 92 2.65 4.22 -16.85
C GLY A 92 2.00 4.49 -18.21
N LYS A 93 2.50 3.85 -19.28
CA LYS A 93 1.93 3.94 -20.64
C LYS A 93 0.49 3.41 -20.75
N HIS A 94 0.03 2.62 -19.79
CA HIS A 94 -1.30 2.01 -19.75
C HIS A 94 -2.25 2.68 -18.74
N LEU A 95 -1.81 3.69 -17.98
CA LEU A 95 -2.65 4.38 -16.99
C LEU A 95 -3.93 4.97 -17.59
N GLN A 96 -3.90 5.35 -18.87
CA GLN A 96 -5.07 5.86 -19.59
C GLN A 96 -6.23 4.85 -19.70
N TYR A 97 -6.00 3.57 -19.41
CA TYR A 97 -6.99 2.51 -19.51
C TYR A 97 -7.76 2.25 -18.21
N LEU A 98 -7.49 2.97 -17.12
CA LEU A 98 -8.15 2.74 -15.83
C LEU A 98 -9.68 2.83 -15.89
N SER A 99 -10.22 3.69 -16.77
CA SER A 99 -11.68 3.82 -16.96
C SER A 99 -12.36 2.58 -17.53
N ASN A 100 -11.60 1.61 -18.05
CA ASN A 100 -12.14 0.32 -18.47
C ASN A 100 -12.48 -0.59 -17.28
N PHE A 101 -12.01 -0.29 -16.06
CA PHE A 101 -12.19 -1.15 -14.89
C PHE A 101 -13.03 -0.43 -13.82
N PRO A 102 -14.36 -0.36 -13.97
CA PRO A 102 -15.21 0.39 -13.04
C PRO A 102 -15.24 -0.22 -11.63
N GLY A 103 -14.87 -1.49 -11.48
CA GLY A 103 -14.72 -2.18 -10.21
C GLY A 103 -13.35 -2.03 -9.54
N LEU A 104 -12.41 -1.27 -10.12
CA LEU A 104 -11.00 -1.28 -9.70
C LEU A 104 -10.81 -0.80 -8.26
N LEU A 105 -10.36 -1.67 -7.37
CA LEU A 105 -10.07 -1.37 -5.97
C LEU A 105 -8.56 -1.26 -5.69
N ALA A 106 -7.74 -1.80 -6.58
CA ALA A 106 -6.31 -1.90 -6.37
C ALA A 106 -5.51 -1.66 -7.64
N LEU A 107 -4.52 -0.78 -7.54
CA LEU A 107 -3.64 -0.43 -8.65
C LEU A 107 -2.19 -0.58 -8.20
N ALA A 108 -1.41 -1.27 -9.01
CA ALA A 108 0.02 -1.20 -8.97
C ALA A 108 0.52 -0.63 -10.29
N ALA A 109 1.35 0.40 -10.20
CA ALA A 109 1.89 1.03 -11.40
C ALA A 109 3.40 1.20 -11.28
N HIS A 110 4.10 0.90 -12.37
CA HIS A 110 5.53 1.10 -12.51
C HIS A 110 5.83 1.92 -13.77
N ASP A 111 7.05 2.47 -13.90
CA ASP A 111 7.40 3.33 -15.03
C ASP A 111 6.40 4.49 -15.24
N VAL A 112 5.95 5.09 -14.12
CA VAL A 112 4.99 6.19 -14.10
C VAL A 112 5.73 7.53 -14.08
N GLU A 113 5.35 8.39 -15.01
CA GLU A 113 5.72 9.79 -15.07
C GLU A 113 4.60 10.69 -14.52
N GLU A 114 4.95 11.84 -13.95
CA GLU A 114 4.00 12.76 -13.30
C GLU A 114 2.80 13.13 -14.18
N ASN A 115 3.00 13.34 -15.47
CA ASN A 115 1.94 13.73 -16.40
C ASN A 115 0.84 12.66 -16.58
N GLN A 116 1.16 11.40 -16.28
CA GLN A 116 0.21 10.28 -16.38
C GLN A 116 -0.65 10.13 -15.12
N MET A 117 -0.25 10.72 -13.98
CA MET A 117 -0.96 10.58 -12.71
C MET A 117 -2.38 11.16 -12.73
N SER A 118 -2.68 12.04 -13.68
CA SER A 118 -4.04 12.57 -13.88
C SER A 118 -5.08 11.48 -14.16
N HIS A 119 -4.67 10.34 -14.74
CA HIS A 119 -5.56 9.21 -15.00
C HIS A 119 -6.02 8.48 -13.73
N LEU A 120 -5.35 8.67 -12.59
CA LEU A 120 -5.81 8.10 -11.31
C LEU A 120 -7.21 8.58 -10.92
N ALA A 121 -7.65 9.74 -11.42
CA ALA A 121 -9.00 10.26 -11.20
C ALA A 121 -10.10 9.33 -11.76
N GLU A 122 -9.80 8.50 -12.77
CA GLU A 122 -10.72 7.53 -13.35
C GLU A 122 -11.00 6.34 -12.42
N ALA A 123 -10.16 6.13 -11.40
CA ALA A 123 -10.27 5.05 -10.42
C ALA A 123 -10.45 5.60 -8.99
N SER A 124 -11.44 6.49 -8.82
CA SER A 124 -11.66 7.19 -7.54
C SER A 124 -11.98 6.28 -6.35
N GLN A 125 -12.45 5.05 -6.60
CA GLN A 125 -12.76 4.04 -5.59
C GLN A 125 -11.56 3.19 -5.14
N LEU A 126 -10.33 3.52 -5.57
CA LEU A 126 -9.12 2.81 -5.17
C LEU A 126 -8.98 2.76 -3.64
N ARG A 127 -8.62 1.57 -3.15
CA ARG A 127 -8.36 1.27 -1.74
C ARG A 127 -6.90 0.87 -1.52
N SER A 128 -6.21 0.38 -2.55
CA SER A 128 -4.78 0.04 -2.53
C SER A 128 -4.06 0.67 -3.71
N LEU A 129 -2.96 1.36 -3.46
CA LEU A 129 -2.16 2.03 -4.48
C LEU A 129 -0.66 1.77 -4.27
N ASP A 130 -0.05 1.01 -5.19
CA ASP A 130 1.40 0.84 -5.25
C ASP A 130 2.00 1.73 -6.34
N LEU A 131 2.78 2.72 -5.92
CA LEU A 131 3.56 3.62 -6.76
C LEU A 131 5.04 3.58 -6.40
N GLY A 132 5.48 2.56 -5.64
CA GLY A 132 6.87 2.42 -5.23
C GLY A 132 7.82 2.35 -6.43
N LEU A 133 9.06 2.81 -6.21
CA LEU A 133 10.17 2.81 -7.17
C LEU A 133 10.02 3.76 -8.37
N ASN A 134 8.86 4.39 -8.56
CA ASN A 134 8.66 5.35 -9.66
C ASN A 134 9.47 6.64 -9.44
N GLN A 135 10.50 6.85 -10.25
CA GLN A 135 11.36 8.04 -10.18
C GLN A 135 10.72 9.27 -10.83
N GLY A 136 9.71 9.09 -11.69
CA GLY A 136 8.98 10.17 -12.36
C GLY A 136 7.89 10.83 -11.52
N ILE A 137 7.63 10.33 -10.30
CA ILE A 137 6.60 10.86 -9.39
C ILE A 137 7.20 11.88 -8.45
N THR A 138 6.79 13.15 -8.56
CA THR A 138 7.16 14.21 -7.62
C THR A 138 6.01 14.58 -6.68
N ASP A 139 6.26 15.53 -5.77
CA ASP A 139 5.22 16.07 -4.87
C ASP A 139 4.00 16.59 -5.63
N ALA A 140 4.19 17.19 -6.82
CA ALA A 140 3.08 17.72 -7.62
C ALA A 140 2.17 16.60 -8.16
N GLY A 141 2.75 15.46 -8.55
CA GLY A 141 1.99 14.28 -8.96
C GLY A 141 1.05 13.75 -7.87
N LEU A 142 1.44 13.84 -6.59
CA LEU A 142 0.60 13.40 -5.47
C LEU A 142 -0.68 14.22 -5.27
N THR A 143 -0.83 15.37 -5.94
CA THR A 143 -2.12 16.09 -5.99
C THR A 143 -3.25 15.22 -6.55
N HIS A 144 -2.94 14.29 -7.45
CA HIS A 144 -3.91 13.35 -8.02
C HIS A 144 -4.27 12.20 -7.07
N VAL A 145 -3.46 11.95 -6.04
CA VAL A 145 -3.74 10.95 -4.99
C VAL A 145 -4.66 11.53 -3.90
N ALA A 146 -4.62 12.85 -3.67
CA ALA A 146 -5.40 13.51 -2.64
C ALA A 146 -6.93 13.32 -2.77
N GLY A 147 -7.43 13.07 -3.97
CA GLY A 147 -8.85 12.82 -4.25
C GLY A 147 -9.30 11.38 -3.99
N LEU A 148 -8.39 10.43 -3.79
CA LEU A 148 -8.67 9.01 -3.63
C LEU A 148 -9.03 8.68 -2.17
N SER A 149 -10.14 9.25 -1.70
CA SER A 149 -10.53 9.26 -0.29
C SER A 149 -10.82 7.89 0.34
N ASP A 150 -10.93 6.84 -0.48
CA ASP A 150 -11.13 5.45 -0.06
C ASP A 150 -9.82 4.66 0.14
N LEU A 151 -8.66 5.28 -0.09
CA LEU A 151 -7.36 4.64 0.10
C LEU A 151 -7.14 4.18 1.55
N ARG A 152 -6.70 2.93 1.66
CA ARG A 152 -6.35 2.23 2.90
C ARG A 152 -4.88 1.85 2.93
N TRP A 153 -4.30 1.56 1.78
CA TRP A 153 -2.89 1.18 1.64
C TRP A 153 -2.23 1.99 0.53
N ILE A 154 -1.08 2.60 0.85
CA ILE A 154 -0.25 3.33 -0.11
C ILE A 154 1.21 2.88 0.03
N ASN A 155 1.82 2.55 -1.10
CA ASN A 155 3.27 2.37 -1.22
C ASN A 155 3.88 3.43 -2.13
N LEU A 156 4.82 4.20 -1.58
CA LEU A 156 5.60 5.25 -2.23
C LEU A 156 7.11 5.03 -1.96
N LEU A 157 7.51 3.82 -1.58
CA LEU A 157 8.89 3.47 -1.28
C LEU A 157 9.82 3.87 -2.44
N LYS A 158 10.97 4.48 -2.12
CA LYS A 158 11.99 4.91 -3.10
C LYS A 158 11.46 5.81 -4.22
N THR A 159 10.48 6.64 -3.94
CA THR A 159 10.08 7.75 -4.82
C THR A 159 10.79 9.05 -4.38
N PRO A 160 10.99 10.04 -5.26
CA PRO A 160 11.70 11.28 -4.91
C PRO A 160 10.81 12.28 -4.14
N ILE A 161 9.66 11.87 -3.59
CA ILE A 161 8.76 12.73 -2.82
C ILE A 161 9.45 13.30 -1.57
N THR A 162 8.99 14.47 -1.14
CA THR A 162 9.47 15.22 0.03
C THR A 162 8.36 15.43 1.05
N ASP A 163 8.63 16.22 2.08
CA ASP A 163 7.63 16.68 3.05
C ASP A 163 6.42 17.37 2.40
N ALA A 164 6.60 18.03 1.25
CA ALA A 164 5.50 18.67 0.53
C ALA A 164 4.55 17.63 -0.09
N GLY A 165 5.08 16.51 -0.57
CA GLY A 165 4.29 15.39 -1.08
C GLY A 165 3.40 14.76 -0.01
N LEU A 166 3.92 14.59 1.22
CA LEU A 166 3.13 14.09 2.34
C LEU A 166 1.90 14.95 2.67
N ALA A 167 1.96 16.26 2.41
CA ALA A 167 0.84 17.16 2.66
C ALA A 167 -0.41 16.77 1.84
N HIS A 168 -0.22 16.18 0.66
CA HIS A 168 -1.32 15.72 -0.19
C HIS A 168 -2.02 14.46 0.35
N LEU A 169 -1.38 13.72 1.26
CA LEU A 169 -1.95 12.52 1.88
C LEU A 169 -2.71 12.80 3.19
N ALA A 170 -2.58 14.02 3.75
CA ALA A 170 -3.12 14.37 5.07
C ALA A 170 -4.65 14.21 5.19
N GLY A 171 -5.38 14.27 4.06
CA GLY A 171 -6.84 14.10 4.00
C GLY A 171 -7.31 12.65 3.90
N LEU A 172 -6.41 11.69 3.71
CA LEU A 172 -6.75 10.27 3.48
C LEU A 172 -6.99 9.54 4.79
N VAL A 173 -8.01 9.97 5.55
CA VAL A 173 -8.28 9.52 6.92
C VAL A 173 -8.63 8.03 7.06
N LYS A 174 -8.86 7.32 5.95
CA LYS A 174 -9.08 5.86 5.90
C LYS A 174 -7.78 5.06 5.76
N LEU A 175 -6.64 5.73 5.61
CA LEU A 175 -5.35 5.09 5.44
C LEU A 175 -4.96 4.31 6.70
N SER A 176 -4.68 3.02 6.52
CA SER A 176 -4.20 2.12 7.56
C SER A 176 -2.72 1.76 7.37
N ILE A 177 -2.20 1.82 6.14
CA ILE A 177 -0.81 1.45 5.85
C ILE A 177 -0.18 2.48 4.90
N LEU A 178 0.99 2.99 5.28
CA LEU A 178 1.77 3.94 4.50
C LEU A 178 3.24 3.54 4.45
N TRP A 179 3.75 3.23 3.26
CA TRP A 179 5.17 2.98 3.01
C TRP A 179 5.79 4.16 2.27
N VAL A 180 6.71 4.87 2.93
CA VAL A 180 7.45 6.01 2.35
C VAL A 180 8.95 5.88 2.62
N SER A 181 9.42 4.64 2.75
CA SER A 181 10.82 4.35 3.05
C SER A 181 11.73 4.75 1.88
N ASN A 182 12.94 5.23 2.18
CA ASN A 182 13.94 5.71 1.22
C ASN A 182 13.42 6.84 0.33
N THR A 183 12.64 7.75 0.89
CA THR A 183 12.19 9.01 0.26
C THR A 183 12.96 10.19 0.84
N GLN A 184 12.69 11.41 0.36
CA GLN A 184 13.32 12.64 0.86
C GLN A 184 12.53 13.29 2.00
N ILE A 185 11.73 12.49 2.72
CA ILE A 185 10.96 12.94 3.88
C ILE A 185 11.88 13.21 5.05
N THR A 186 11.58 14.28 5.78
CA THR A 186 12.26 14.68 7.01
C THR A 186 11.27 14.73 8.17
N GLY A 187 11.78 15.04 9.38
CA GLY A 187 10.93 15.29 10.55
C GLY A 187 9.82 16.33 10.32
N ALA A 188 10.05 17.32 9.44
CA ALA A 188 9.07 18.37 9.16
C ALA A 188 7.81 17.86 8.42
N GLY A 189 7.92 16.76 7.67
CA GLY A 189 6.80 16.13 6.97
C GLY A 189 5.87 15.33 7.88
N LEU A 190 6.38 14.83 9.01
CA LEU A 190 5.59 13.95 9.91
C LEU A 190 4.35 14.64 10.49
N LYS A 191 4.34 15.98 10.56
CA LYS A 191 3.16 16.75 11.00
C LYS A 191 1.93 16.49 10.12
N TYR A 192 2.11 16.13 8.85
CA TYR A 192 1.00 15.84 7.93
C TYR A 192 0.37 14.47 8.18
N LEU A 193 1.04 13.59 8.93
CA LEU A 193 0.52 12.27 9.30
C LEU A 193 -0.38 12.33 10.54
N ALA A 194 -0.30 13.37 11.37
CA ALA A 194 -0.99 13.45 12.67
C ALA A 194 -2.52 13.31 12.59
N GLY A 195 -3.13 13.63 11.45
CA GLY A 195 -4.57 13.47 11.21
C GLY A 195 -5.00 12.05 10.80
N LEU A 196 -4.05 11.17 10.47
CA LEU A 196 -4.30 9.80 10.00
C LEU A 196 -4.47 8.85 11.19
N SER A 197 -5.48 9.12 12.03
CA SER A 197 -5.70 8.38 13.27
C SER A 197 -5.99 6.89 13.06
N GLY A 198 -6.38 6.47 11.86
CA GLY A 198 -6.55 5.07 11.46
C GLY A 198 -5.26 4.35 11.07
N LEU A 199 -4.11 5.03 11.02
CA LEU A 199 -2.86 4.44 10.57
C LEU A 199 -2.37 3.36 11.54
N GLU A 200 -2.21 2.14 11.02
CA GLU A 200 -1.75 0.96 11.78
C GLU A 200 -0.31 0.58 11.43
N GLN A 201 0.16 0.84 10.21
CA GLN A 201 1.53 0.55 9.80
C GLN A 201 2.16 1.72 9.07
N LEU A 202 3.40 2.05 9.44
CA LEU A 202 4.16 3.15 8.87
C LEU A 202 5.60 2.75 8.61
N GLY A 203 6.05 2.89 7.36
CA GLY A 203 7.44 2.66 6.98
C GLY A 203 8.19 3.93 6.66
N LEU A 204 9.14 4.29 7.52
CA LEU A 204 10.01 5.46 7.44
C LEU A 204 11.48 5.07 7.26
N ALA A 205 11.80 3.80 6.99
CA ALA A 205 13.18 3.36 6.87
C ALA A 205 13.96 4.16 5.83
N GLY A 206 15.20 4.56 6.14
CA GLY A 206 16.05 5.34 5.25
C GLY A 206 15.58 6.78 4.97
N THR A 207 14.73 7.35 5.84
CA THR A 207 14.34 8.78 5.80
C THR A 207 15.19 9.62 6.76
N ASP A 208 15.18 10.95 6.61
CA ASP A 208 15.96 11.86 7.46
C ASP A 208 15.18 12.32 8.71
N ILE A 209 14.89 11.37 9.59
CA ILE A 209 14.20 11.59 10.87
C ILE A 209 15.10 11.25 12.06
N SER A 210 14.84 11.90 13.19
CA SER A 210 15.62 11.82 14.44
C SER A 210 14.72 11.76 15.68
N ASP A 211 15.33 11.57 16.86
CA ASP A 211 14.61 11.46 18.14
C ASP A 211 13.68 12.64 18.45
N SER A 212 13.96 13.85 17.94
CA SER A 212 13.10 15.02 18.17
C SER A 212 11.80 14.96 17.39
N ASP A 213 11.76 14.20 16.30
CA ASP A 213 10.63 14.13 15.38
C ASP A 213 9.59 13.12 15.82
N LEU A 214 9.98 12.14 16.66
CA LEU A 214 9.13 11.06 17.17
C LEU A 214 7.91 11.55 17.97
N ALA A 215 7.98 12.75 18.56
CA ALA A 215 6.84 13.34 19.27
C ALA A 215 5.62 13.53 18.34
N LEU A 216 5.84 13.70 17.04
CA LEU A 216 4.76 13.85 16.05
C LEU A 216 4.04 12.53 15.79
N LEU A 217 4.77 11.40 15.87
CA LEU A 217 4.22 10.05 15.68
C LEU A 217 3.44 9.54 16.91
N ALA A 218 3.69 10.10 18.10
CA ALA A 218 2.99 9.70 19.32
C ALA A 218 1.45 9.91 19.26
N SER A 219 0.97 10.75 18.34
CA SER A 219 -0.46 10.94 18.08
C SER A 219 -1.14 9.76 17.36
N LEU A 220 -0.36 8.92 16.69
CA LEU A 220 -0.82 7.75 15.93
C LEU A 220 -1.07 6.57 16.85
N THR A 221 -2.03 6.72 17.75
CA THR A 221 -2.32 5.73 18.82
C THR A 221 -2.78 4.36 18.34
N ASN A 222 -3.17 4.22 17.08
CA ASN A 222 -3.50 2.94 16.45
C ASN A 222 -2.31 2.26 15.75
N LEU A 223 -1.12 2.88 15.78
CA LEU A 223 0.07 2.35 15.14
C LEU A 223 0.51 1.06 15.84
N LYS A 224 0.62 -0.01 15.05
CA LYS A 224 0.99 -1.37 15.47
C LYS A 224 2.35 -1.77 14.94
N TYR A 225 2.77 -1.21 13.81
CA TYR A 225 4.07 -1.48 13.22
C TYR A 225 4.70 -0.18 12.73
N LEU A 226 5.97 0.01 13.07
CA LEU A 226 6.77 1.15 12.66
C LEU A 226 8.15 0.68 12.23
N ASP A 227 8.50 0.90 10.96
CA ASP A 227 9.85 0.66 10.46
C ASP A 227 10.65 1.95 10.37
N ILE A 228 11.70 2.05 11.18
CA ILE A 228 12.61 3.20 11.27
C ILE A 228 14.08 2.79 11.03
N ARG A 229 14.30 1.63 10.41
CA ARG A 229 15.65 1.17 10.04
C ARG A 229 16.40 2.22 9.24
N SER A 230 17.71 2.34 9.48
CA SER A 230 18.56 3.28 8.73
C SER A 230 18.11 4.76 8.83
N THR A 231 17.52 5.15 9.95
CA THR A 231 17.25 6.57 10.29
C THR A 231 18.29 7.09 11.29
N LYS A 232 18.14 8.33 11.78
CA LYS A 232 18.98 8.91 12.85
C LYS A 232 18.37 8.72 14.25
N ILE A 233 17.34 7.88 14.37
CA ILE A 233 16.72 7.57 15.66
C ILE A 233 17.66 6.68 16.47
N THR A 234 17.81 7.00 17.76
CA THR A 234 18.63 6.24 18.71
C THR A 234 17.76 5.32 19.57
N ASP A 235 18.39 4.36 20.26
CA ASP A 235 17.71 3.52 21.25
C ASP A 235 16.92 4.33 22.28
N ALA A 236 17.43 5.50 22.70
CA ALA A 236 16.71 6.39 23.63
C ALA A 236 15.45 7.02 23.01
N GLY A 237 15.47 7.30 21.70
CA GLY A 237 14.29 7.72 20.95
C GLY A 237 13.25 6.60 20.86
N VAL A 238 13.70 5.37 20.57
CA VAL A 238 12.86 4.17 20.52
C VAL A 238 12.19 3.91 21.87
N GLU A 239 12.96 3.93 22.97
CA GLU A 239 12.42 3.76 24.33
C GLU A 239 11.32 4.78 24.64
N ARG A 240 11.54 6.05 24.29
CA ARG A 240 10.53 7.11 24.50
C ARG A 240 9.28 6.88 23.67
N LEU A 241 9.44 6.47 22.41
CA LEU A 241 8.31 6.19 21.53
C LEU A 241 7.53 4.95 21.99
N GLN A 242 8.22 3.90 22.43
CA GLN A 242 7.59 2.70 22.99
C GLN A 242 6.78 3.02 24.26
N GLN A 243 7.24 3.98 25.08
CA GLN A 243 6.44 4.45 26.23
C GLN A 243 5.14 5.14 25.79
N ALA A 244 5.16 5.89 24.69
CA ALA A 244 3.97 6.54 24.13
C ALA A 244 3.06 5.56 23.37
N LEU A 245 3.63 4.55 22.72
CA LEU A 245 2.96 3.56 21.88
C LEU A 245 3.33 2.13 22.32
N PRO A 246 2.90 1.67 23.52
CA PRO A 246 3.39 0.42 24.13
C PRO A 246 3.06 -0.85 23.36
N GLY A 247 2.07 -0.82 22.45
CA GLY A 247 1.68 -1.94 21.60
C GLY A 247 2.25 -1.90 20.18
N CYS A 248 3.05 -0.89 19.84
CA CYS A 248 3.68 -0.77 18.53
C CYS A 248 4.94 -1.63 18.47
N ASP A 249 5.06 -2.46 17.44
CA ASP A 249 6.28 -3.17 17.08
C ASP A 249 7.19 -2.24 16.26
N ILE A 250 8.38 -1.94 16.80
CA ILE A 250 9.30 -0.97 16.22
C ILE A 250 10.52 -1.71 15.66
N SER A 251 10.68 -1.67 14.34
CA SER A 251 11.84 -2.23 13.64
C SER A 251 12.95 -1.18 13.50
N VAL A 252 14.13 -1.47 14.05
CA VAL A 252 15.31 -0.58 14.17
C VAL A 252 16.49 -1.06 13.35
#